data_AF-A0A534RR83-F1
#
_entry.id   AF-A0A534RR83-F1
#
_cell.length_a   1.000
_cell.length_b   1.000
_cell.length_c   1.000
_cell.angle_alpha   90.00
_cell.angle_beta   90.00
_cell.angle_gamma   90.00
#
_symmetry.space_group_name_H-M   'P 1'
#
loop_
_entity.id
_entity.type
_entity.pdbx_description
1 polymer ?
#
loop_
_entity_poly.entity_id
_entity_poly.type
_entity_poly.pdbx_seq_one_letter_code
_entity_poly.pdbx_strand_id
1 'polypeptide(L)'
;AAAFACQQYALEAVVLDDGFQHRALARDADLVLLAADAPPAWPLPAGPLREPATGLARARAFLSLEERPTPGWPGVPLFRGHLRPMGLVRANEQGWGEEPLALLAGREVVAVAGVAHPERFVDTLVGAGATVRRVLRFPDHHAYDRGDAARIAATAGSTLVVTTEKDLVKLAEFPALSSIRALRVQLEVEDGETLLDLLLRDDAQVASRGESG
;
A
#
# COMPACT_ATOMS: atom_id res chain seq x y z
N ALA A 1 -6.00 -19.42 11.99
CA ALA A 1 -4.73 -18.67 11.81
C ALA A 1 -4.38 -17.86 13.06
N ALA A 2 -5.15 -16.82 13.42
CA ALA A 2 -4.87 -16.00 14.61
C ALA A 2 -4.75 -16.81 15.91
N ALA A 3 -5.71 -17.70 16.20
CA ALA A 3 -5.65 -18.57 17.39
C ALA A 3 -4.41 -19.49 17.41
N PHE A 4 -3.95 -19.95 16.25
CA PHE A 4 -2.72 -20.74 16.14
C PHE A 4 -1.49 -19.85 16.40
N ALA A 5 -1.46 -18.64 15.84
CA ALA A 5 -0.37 -17.69 16.06
C ALA A 5 -0.23 -17.30 17.54
N CYS A 6 -1.33 -17.02 18.24
CA CYS A 6 -1.31 -16.72 19.68
C CYS A 6 -0.85 -17.89 20.55
N GLN A 7 -0.99 -19.13 20.08
CA GLN A 7 -0.47 -20.31 20.79
C GLN A 7 1.03 -20.51 20.57
N GLN A 8 1.57 -20.08 19.42
CA GLN A 8 2.97 -20.28 19.05
C GLN A 8 3.86 -19.10 19.43
N TYR A 9 3.30 -17.89 19.53
CA TYR A 9 4.03 -16.65 19.74
C TYR A 9 3.38 -15.81 20.83
N ALA A 10 4.20 -15.13 21.63
CA ALA A 10 3.74 -14.08 22.53
C ALA A 10 3.49 -12.82 21.70
N LEU A 11 2.24 -12.59 21.32
CA LEU A 11 1.81 -11.46 20.50
C LEU A 11 1.13 -10.42 21.38
N GLU A 12 1.51 -9.15 21.21
CA GLU A 12 0.87 -8.01 21.87
C GLU A 12 -0.21 -7.38 20.98
N ALA A 13 -0.11 -7.57 19.66
CA ALA A 13 -1.08 -7.08 18.68
C ALA A 13 -1.16 -8.00 17.46
N VAL A 14 -2.32 -7.99 16.79
CA VAL A 14 -2.56 -8.68 15.52
C VAL A 14 -3.10 -7.67 14.51
N VAL A 15 -2.45 -7.55 13.36
CA VAL A 15 -2.93 -6.71 12.26
C VAL A 15 -3.59 -7.58 11.20
N LEU A 16 -4.83 -7.24 10.85
CA LEU A 16 -5.58 -7.88 9.78
C LEU A 16 -5.50 -7.04 8.50
N ASP A 17 -4.70 -7.48 7.55
CA ASP A 17 -4.73 -6.92 6.20
C ASP A 17 -6.06 -7.27 5.50
N ASP A 18 -6.71 -6.27 4.89
CA ASP A 18 -8.06 -6.35 4.29
C ASP A 18 -9.15 -6.97 5.22
N GLY A 19 -9.08 -6.69 6.52
CA GLY A 19 -9.93 -7.30 7.54
C GLY A 19 -11.30 -6.67 7.79
N PHE A 20 -11.62 -5.52 7.18
CA PHE A 20 -12.77 -4.69 7.58
C PHE A 20 -14.11 -5.41 7.46
N GLN A 21 -14.30 -6.21 6.40
CA GLN A 21 -15.51 -7.00 6.18
C GLN A 21 -15.50 -8.35 6.93
N HIS A 22 -14.38 -8.76 7.54
CA HIS A 22 -14.27 -10.05 8.22
C HIS A 22 -14.88 -10.04 9.62
N ARG A 23 -16.20 -9.86 9.72
CA ARG A 23 -16.94 -9.66 10.98
C ARG A 23 -16.96 -10.86 11.93
N ALA A 24 -16.56 -12.05 11.47
CA ALA A 24 -16.53 -13.25 12.29
C ALA A 24 -15.42 -13.20 13.37
N LEU A 25 -14.38 -12.41 13.16
CA LEU A 25 -13.33 -12.16 14.14
C LEU A 25 -13.60 -10.82 14.85
N ALA A 26 -13.64 -10.85 16.18
CA ALA A 26 -13.68 -9.64 16.99
C ALA A 26 -12.40 -8.83 16.79
N ARG A 27 -12.53 -7.51 16.76
CA ARG A 27 -11.44 -6.56 16.55
C ARG A 27 -11.65 -5.38 17.50
N ASP A 28 -10.58 -4.94 18.13
CA ASP A 28 -10.63 -3.83 19.09
C ASP A 28 -10.68 -2.47 18.38
N ALA A 29 -10.07 -2.38 17.20
CA ALA A 29 -10.12 -1.18 16.36
C ALA A 29 -10.14 -1.55 14.86
N ASP A 30 -10.91 -0.77 14.08
CA ASP A 30 -10.93 -0.81 12.62
C ASP A 30 -10.30 0.48 12.07
N LEU A 31 -9.19 0.36 11.33
CA LEU A 31 -8.64 1.44 10.49
C LEU A 31 -9.11 1.25 9.06
N VAL A 32 -9.78 2.25 8.49
CA VAL A 32 -10.31 2.18 7.12
C VAL A 32 -9.56 3.14 6.21
N LEU A 33 -9.07 2.62 5.07
CA LEU A 33 -8.45 3.43 4.03
C LEU A 33 -9.54 4.09 3.16
N LEU A 34 -9.49 5.41 3.01
CA LEU A 34 -10.38 6.16 2.14
C LEU A 34 -9.68 6.53 0.83
N ALA A 35 -10.39 6.35 -0.28
CA ALA A 35 -9.92 6.71 -1.62
C ALA A 35 -10.26 8.17 -1.97
N ALA A 36 -9.74 8.66 -3.10
CA ALA A 36 -10.03 10.00 -3.59
C ALA A 36 -11.37 10.02 -4.32
N ASP A 37 -12.14 11.08 -4.11
CA ASP A 37 -13.26 11.50 -4.97
C ASP A 37 -14.21 10.36 -5.44
N ALA A 38 -14.39 9.31 -4.63
CA ALA A 38 -15.26 8.21 -5.02
C ALA A 38 -16.72 8.71 -5.00
N PRO A 39 -17.46 8.55 -6.11
CA PRO A 39 -18.88 8.90 -6.12
C PRO A 39 -19.62 8.05 -5.08
N PRO A 40 -20.81 8.49 -4.62
CA PRO A 40 -21.69 7.65 -3.81
C PRO A 40 -21.87 6.30 -4.51
N ALA A 41 -21.27 5.28 -3.92
CA ALA A 41 -21.15 3.98 -4.53
C ALA A 41 -22.17 3.04 -3.89
N TRP A 42 -22.78 2.19 -4.71
CA TRP A 42 -23.65 1.12 -4.24
C TRP A 42 -22.82 -0.11 -3.89
N PRO A 43 -23.33 -1.01 -3.04
CA PRO A 43 -22.74 -2.33 -2.89
C PRO A 43 -22.71 -3.10 -4.23
N LEU A 44 -21.78 -4.04 -4.34
CA LEU A 44 -21.73 -5.00 -5.43
C LEU A 44 -23.09 -5.69 -5.61
N PRO A 45 -23.56 -5.92 -6.85
CA PRO A 45 -22.90 -5.63 -8.12
C PRO A 45 -23.18 -4.21 -8.67
N ALA A 46 -24.05 -3.42 -8.02
CA ALA A 46 -24.48 -2.11 -8.52
C ALA A 46 -23.41 -1.01 -8.39
N GLY A 47 -22.38 -1.26 -7.59
CA GLY A 47 -21.20 -0.42 -7.47
C GLY A 47 -20.02 -1.17 -6.83
N PRO A 48 -18.88 -0.50 -6.64
CA PRO A 48 -17.65 -1.14 -6.17
C PRO A 48 -17.60 -1.44 -4.66
N LEU A 49 -18.59 -1.01 -3.86
CA LEU A 49 -18.51 -1.23 -2.42
C LEU A 49 -18.73 -2.71 -2.06
N ARG A 50 -17.88 -3.24 -1.18
CA ARG A 50 -18.04 -4.61 -0.64
C ARG A 50 -19.14 -4.71 0.41
N GLU A 51 -19.51 -3.59 1.03
CA GLU A 51 -20.63 -3.48 1.99
C GLU A 51 -21.24 -2.06 1.93
N PRO A 52 -22.44 -1.83 2.48
CA PRO A 52 -23.03 -0.49 2.53
C PRO A 52 -22.15 0.52 3.28
N ALA A 53 -22.20 1.80 2.88
CA ALA A 53 -21.42 2.88 3.49
C ALA A 53 -21.68 3.06 5.01
N THR A 54 -22.84 2.63 5.51
CA THR A 54 -23.14 2.59 6.95
C THR A 54 -22.16 1.72 7.74
N GLY A 55 -21.45 0.80 7.07
CA GLY A 55 -20.38 0.02 7.69
C GLY A 55 -19.23 0.87 8.21
N LEU A 56 -18.97 2.04 7.62
CA LEU A 56 -17.93 2.98 8.03
C LEU A 56 -18.10 3.49 9.46
N ALA A 57 -19.31 3.41 10.04
CA ALA A 57 -19.57 3.76 11.43
C ALA A 57 -18.76 2.91 12.44
N ARG A 58 -18.24 1.76 12.02
CA ARG A 58 -17.40 0.88 12.86
C ARG A 58 -15.94 1.31 12.90
N ALA A 59 -15.51 2.17 11.98
CA ALA A 59 -14.13 2.60 11.92
C ALA A 59 -13.78 3.41 13.18
N ARG A 60 -12.64 3.07 13.79
CA ARG A 60 -12.03 3.86 14.87
C ARG A 60 -11.36 5.11 14.31
N ALA A 61 -10.77 4.98 13.12
CA ALA A 61 -10.15 6.05 12.38
C ALA A 61 -10.21 5.78 10.88
N PHE A 62 -10.11 6.86 10.10
CA PHE A 62 -9.84 6.80 8.67
C PHE A 62 -8.40 7.22 8.39
N LEU A 63 -7.81 6.61 7.36
CA LEU A 63 -6.55 7.07 6.78
C LEU A 63 -6.76 7.30 5.28
N SER A 64 -6.28 8.43 4.78
CA SER A 64 -6.28 8.71 3.34
C SER A 64 -4.89 9.13 2.88
N LEU A 65 -4.52 8.69 1.67
CA LEU A 65 -3.31 9.15 0.98
C LEU A 65 -3.59 10.27 -0.02
N GLU A 66 -4.80 10.78 -0.01
CA GLU A 66 -5.34 11.71 -1.00
C GLU A 66 -5.42 13.12 -0.44
N GLU A 67 -5.11 14.12 -1.26
CA GLU A 67 -5.35 15.52 -0.89
C GLU A 67 -6.82 15.80 -0.61
N ARG A 68 -7.70 15.12 -1.36
CA ARG A 68 -9.16 15.21 -1.30
C ARG A 68 -9.76 13.81 -1.12
N PRO A 69 -9.77 13.28 0.11
CA PRO A 69 -10.44 12.02 0.40
C PRO A 69 -11.94 12.11 0.20
N THR A 70 -12.57 10.96 -0.02
CA THR A 70 -14.00 10.81 0.21
C THR A 70 -14.36 11.19 1.65
N PRO A 71 -15.53 11.80 1.87
CA PRO A 71 -16.03 12.02 3.23
C PRO A 71 -16.14 10.68 3.97
N GLY A 72 -15.57 10.62 5.17
CA GLY A 72 -15.73 9.48 6.07
C GLY A 72 -17.12 9.46 6.74
N TRP A 73 -17.19 8.79 7.87
CA TRP A 73 -18.36 8.79 8.76
C TRP A 73 -18.30 9.92 9.81
N PRO A 74 -19.41 10.62 10.11
CA PRO A 74 -19.44 11.67 11.12
C PRO A 74 -18.91 11.20 12.48
N GLY A 75 -18.04 12.00 13.11
CA GLY A 75 -17.49 11.73 14.44
C GLY A 75 -16.27 10.80 14.47
N VAL A 76 -15.88 10.20 13.35
CA VAL A 76 -14.66 9.39 13.25
C VAL A 76 -13.52 10.26 12.70
N PRO A 77 -12.35 10.31 13.37
CA PRO A 77 -11.23 11.13 12.92
C PRO A 77 -10.63 10.60 11.61
N LEU A 78 -10.18 11.54 10.78
CA LEU A 78 -9.48 11.28 9.53
C LEU A 78 -8.03 11.72 9.65
N PHE A 79 -7.12 10.78 9.41
CA PHE A 79 -5.69 11.01 9.33
C PHE A 79 -5.26 11.04 7.85
N ARG A 80 -4.21 11.81 7.58
CA ARG A 80 -3.61 11.91 6.26
C ARG A 80 -2.26 11.24 6.26
N GLY A 81 -1.97 10.51 5.19
CA GLY A 81 -0.66 9.93 4.96
C GLY A 81 -0.15 10.30 3.58
N HIS A 82 1.15 10.13 3.38
CA HIS A 82 1.78 10.27 2.09
C HIS A 82 2.85 9.20 1.92
N LEU A 83 3.05 8.78 0.67
CA LEU A 83 4.10 7.82 0.32
C LEU A 83 5.37 8.60 -0.04
N ARG A 84 6.42 8.38 0.74
CA ARG A 84 7.73 8.98 0.51
C ARG A 84 8.67 7.98 -0.16
N PRO A 85 9.28 8.30 -1.31
CA PRO A 85 10.28 7.43 -1.91
C PRO A 85 11.54 7.40 -1.05
N MET A 86 12.03 6.21 -0.76
CA MET A 86 13.18 5.97 0.12
C MET A 86 14.45 5.60 -0.64
N GLY A 87 14.29 4.82 -1.70
CA GLY A 87 15.41 4.28 -2.45
C GLY A 87 14.98 3.26 -3.49
N LEU A 88 15.97 2.56 -4.01
CA LEU A 88 15.80 1.47 -4.95
C LEU A 88 16.13 0.14 -4.28
N VAL A 89 15.43 -0.91 -4.67
CA VAL A 89 15.68 -2.27 -4.23
C VAL A 89 16.03 -3.12 -5.43
N ARG A 90 17.07 -3.94 -5.31
CA ARG A 90 17.45 -4.93 -6.31
C ARG A 90 17.35 -6.33 -5.73
N ALA A 91 16.89 -7.28 -6.55
CA ALA A 91 17.12 -8.69 -6.26
C ALA A 91 18.56 -9.05 -6.65
N ASN A 92 19.24 -9.84 -5.81
CA ASN A 92 20.55 -10.40 -6.07
C ASN A 92 20.57 -11.87 -5.59
N GLU A 93 21.61 -12.62 -5.98
CA GLU A 93 21.73 -14.05 -5.61
C GLU A 93 21.81 -14.29 -4.09
N GLN A 94 22.19 -13.27 -3.32
CA GLN A 94 22.36 -13.29 -1.86
C GLN A 94 21.14 -12.69 -1.13
N GLY A 95 20.07 -12.32 -1.85
CA GLY A 95 18.87 -11.69 -1.30
C GLY A 95 18.56 -10.32 -1.89
N TRP A 96 18.12 -9.39 -1.04
CA TRP A 96 17.72 -8.04 -1.45
C TRP A 96 18.84 -7.04 -1.15
N GLY A 97 19.10 -6.13 -2.08
CA GLY A 97 20.04 -5.03 -1.89
C GLY A 97 19.37 -3.68 -2.02
N GLU A 98 19.74 -2.74 -1.16
CA GLU A 98 19.25 -1.36 -1.21
C GLU A 98 20.23 -0.45 -1.94
N GLU A 99 19.66 0.53 -2.64
CA GLU A 99 20.36 1.47 -3.49
C GLU A 99 19.78 2.88 -3.23
N PRO A 100 20.61 3.94 -3.18
CA PRO A 100 20.13 5.29 -2.88
C PRO A 100 19.13 5.80 -3.92
N LEU A 101 18.11 6.55 -3.46
CA LEU A 101 17.14 7.19 -4.36
C LEU A 101 17.81 8.11 -5.39
N ALA A 102 18.93 8.74 -5.01
CA ALA A 102 19.70 9.64 -5.86
C ALA A 102 20.17 9.01 -7.19
N LEU A 103 20.18 7.67 -7.32
CA LEU A 103 20.47 7.00 -8.59
C LEU A 103 19.43 7.25 -9.69
N LEU A 104 18.24 7.73 -9.33
CA LEU A 104 17.21 8.12 -10.28
C LEU A 104 17.44 9.51 -10.87
N ALA A 105 18.16 10.39 -10.16
CA ALA A 105 18.32 11.78 -10.56
C ALA A 105 19.02 11.90 -11.92
N GLY A 106 18.34 12.51 -12.89
CA GLY A 106 18.83 12.67 -14.26
C GLY A 106 18.89 11.38 -15.08
N ARG A 107 18.40 10.26 -14.54
CA ARG A 107 18.50 8.95 -15.20
C ARG A 107 17.25 8.65 -16.03
N GLU A 108 17.47 8.04 -17.18
CA GLU A 108 16.38 7.51 -18.00
C GLU A 108 15.96 6.14 -17.50
N VAL A 109 14.64 5.94 -17.39
CA VAL A 109 14.07 4.69 -16.89
C VAL A 109 12.90 4.21 -17.75
N VAL A 110 12.69 2.89 -17.77
CA VAL A 110 11.44 2.27 -18.20
C VAL A 110 10.67 1.84 -16.95
N ALA A 111 9.46 2.38 -16.79
CA ALA A 111 8.59 2.03 -15.69
C ALA A 111 7.77 0.77 -16.02
N VAL A 112 7.67 -0.17 -15.08
CA VAL A 112 6.79 -1.35 -15.15
C VAL A 112 5.84 -1.31 -13.96
N ALA A 113 4.54 -1.33 -14.21
CA ALA A 113 3.53 -1.19 -13.16
C ALA A 113 2.37 -2.19 -13.33
N GLY A 114 2.21 -3.09 -12.36
CA GLY A 114 1.06 -3.97 -12.17
C GLY A 114 0.18 -3.52 -10.98
N VAL A 115 -0.15 -2.22 -10.94
CA VAL A 115 -0.91 -1.60 -9.84
C VAL A 115 -2.12 -0.82 -10.37
N ALA A 116 -3.13 -0.60 -9.53
CA ALA A 116 -4.37 0.07 -9.90
C ALA A 116 -4.19 1.52 -10.42
N HIS A 117 -3.22 2.26 -9.87
CA HIS A 117 -2.95 3.66 -10.22
C HIS A 117 -1.48 3.86 -10.66
N PRO A 118 -1.11 3.41 -11.88
CA PRO A 118 0.26 3.51 -12.38
C PRO A 118 0.75 4.95 -12.56
N GLU A 119 -0.16 5.93 -12.69
CA GLU A 119 0.18 7.36 -12.78
C GLU A 119 0.97 7.83 -11.55
N ARG A 120 0.51 7.49 -10.34
CA ARG A 120 1.20 7.89 -9.10
C ARG A 120 2.60 7.34 -9.00
N PHE A 121 2.78 6.10 -9.46
CA PHE A 121 4.10 5.48 -9.52
C PHE A 121 5.03 6.26 -10.47
N VAL A 122 4.53 6.62 -11.66
CA VAL A 122 5.28 7.43 -12.63
C VAL A 122 5.60 8.82 -12.05
N ASP A 123 4.62 9.48 -11.44
CA ASP A 123 4.80 10.81 -10.83
C ASP A 123 5.84 10.77 -9.71
N THR A 124 5.88 9.68 -8.92
CA THR A 124 6.90 9.49 -7.88
C THR A 124 8.30 9.33 -8.49
N LEU A 125 8.45 8.60 -9.60
CA LEU A 125 9.73 8.48 -10.30
C LEU A 125 10.21 9.82 -10.87
N VAL A 126 9.29 10.59 -11.48
CA VAL A 126 9.60 11.93 -12.01
C VAL A 126 9.96 12.89 -10.88
N GLY A 127 9.21 12.86 -9.76
CA GLY A 127 9.50 13.64 -8.56
C GLY A 127 10.85 13.29 -7.92
N ALA A 128 11.30 12.04 -8.05
CA ALA A 128 12.64 11.59 -7.66
C ALA A 128 13.75 11.95 -8.67
N GLY A 129 13.40 12.66 -9.76
CA GLY A 129 14.34 13.18 -10.76
C GLY A 129 14.60 12.27 -11.95
N ALA A 130 13.86 11.17 -12.12
CA ALA A 130 13.99 10.29 -13.29
C ALA A 130 13.27 10.85 -14.52
N THR A 131 13.79 10.51 -15.70
CA THR A 131 13.09 10.70 -16.97
C THR A 131 12.47 9.37 -17.41
N VAL A 132 11.15 9.24 -17.29
CA VAL A 132 10.43 8.01 -17.66
C VAL A 132 10.22 7.97 -19.18
N ARG A 133 10.95 7.10 -19.88
CA ARG A 133 10.92 6.97 -21.35
C ARG A 133 9.69 6.21 -21.85
N ARG A 134 9.33 5.16 -21.12
CA ARG A 134 8.20 4.27 -21.42
C ARG A 134 7.60 3.74 -20.13
N VAL A 135 6.30 3.47 -20.17
CA VAL A 135 5.54 2.85 -19.08
C VAL A 135 4.90 1.59 -19.64
N LEU A 136 5.27 0.42 -19.12
CA LEU A 136 4.64 -0.85 -19.40
C LEU A 136 3.62 -1.15 -18.30
N ARG A 137 2.35 -1.17 -18.67
CA ARG A 137 1.22 -1.34 -17.74
C ARG A 137 0.71 -2.77 -17.81
N PHE A 138 0.46 -3.34 -16.64
CA PHE A 138 -0.05 -4.70 -16.47
C PHE A 138 -1.28 -4.67 -15.55
N PRO A 139 -2.16 -5.67 -15.63
CA PRO A 139 -3.26 -5.84 -14.68
C PRO A 139 -2.77 -5.87 -13.23
N ASP A 140 -3.64 -5.49 -12.29
CA ASP A 140 -3.33 -5.70 -10.88
C ASP A 140 -3.21 -7.21 -10.59
N HIS A 141 -2.28 -7.55 -9.70
CA HIS A 141 -1.90 -8.93 -9.39
C HIS A 141 -1.41 -9.76 -10.59
N HIS A 142 -0.99 -9.15 -11.70
CA HIS A 142 -0.51 -9.85 -12.89
C HIS A 142 0.50 -10.97 -12.59
N ALA A 143 0.31 -12.12 -13.23
CA ALA A 143 1.23 -13.24 -13.18
C ALA A 143 2.17 -13.14 -14.38
N TYR A 144 3.36 -12.58 -14.16
CA TYR A 144 4.35 -12.38 -15.21
C TYR A 144 4.84 -13.72 -15.75
N ASP A 145 4.97 -13.80 -17.08
CA ASP A 145 5.56 -14.95 -17.75
C ASP A 145 6.87 -14.58 -18.47
N ARG A 146 7.50 -15.59 -19.11
CA ARG A 146 8.74 -15.39 -19.87
C ARG A 146 8.56 -14.43 -21.06
N GLY A 147 7.38 -14.40 -21.67
CA GLY A 147 7.05 -13.48 -22.77
C GLY A 147 6.96 -12.04 -22.29
N ASP A 148 6.38 -11.81 -21.12
CA ASP A 148 6.36 -10.50 -20.48
C ASP A 148 7.77 -10.02 -20.12
N ALA A 149 8.59 -10.89 -19.53
CA ALA A 149 9.98 -10.56 -19.21
C ALA A 149 10.78 -10.22 -20.48
N ALA A 150 10.59 -10.97 -21.57
CA ALA A 150 11.21 -10.66 -22.86
C ALA A 150 10.72 -9.32 -23.43
N ARG A 151 9.41 -9.02 -23.32
CA ARG A 151 8.84 -7.73 -23.76
C ARG A 151 9.40 -6.56 -22.96
N ILE A 152 9.52 -6.71 -21.64
CA ILE A 152 10.12 -5.69 -20.76
C ILE A 152 11.58 -5.48 -21.15
N ALA A 153 12.37 -6.54 -21.26
CA ALA A 153 13.79 -6.46 -21.64
C ALA A 153 14.00 -5.81 -23.02
N ALA A 154 13.19 -6.19 -24.01
CA ALA A 154 13.25 -5.60 -25.35
C ALA A 154 12.88 -4.11 -25.36
N THR A 155 11.90 -3.71 -24.54
CA THR A 155 11.50 -2.30 -24.40
C THR A 155 12.57 -1.48 -23.68
N ALA A 156 13.23 -2.07 -22.68
CA ALA A 156 14.25 -1.41 -21.88
C ALA A 156 15.57 -1.25 -22.64
N GLY A 157 16.00 -2.26 -23.40
CA GLY A 157 17.34 -2.31 -23.96
C GLY A 157 18.38 -2.24 -22.84
N SER A 158 19.23 -1.20 -22.85
CA SER A 158 20.20 -0.91 -21.78
C SER A 158 19.67 0.03 -20.68
N THR A 159 18.43 0.50 -20.81
CA THR A 159 17.79 1.43 -19.87
C THR A 159 17.46 0.73 -18.55
N LEU A 160 17.56 1.46 -17.44
CA LEU A 160 17.16 0.94 -16.13
C LEU A 160 15.64 0.65 -16.12
N VAL A 161 15.25 -0.54 -15.68
CA VAL A 161 13.84 -0.88 -15.46
C VAL A 161 13.51 -0.60 -14.00
N VAL A 162 12.47 0.21 -13.75
CA VAL A 162 11.99 0.49 -12.40
C VAL A 162 10.55 0.02 -12.25
N THR A 163 10.26 -0.71 -11.18
CA THR A 163 8.94 -1.28 -10.89
C THR A 163 8.56 -1.09 -9.41
N THR A 164 7.46 -1.69 -8.96
CA THR A 164 7.06 -1.69 -7.55
C THR A 164 7.70 -2.88 -6.81
N GLU A 165 7.81 -2.81 -5.48
CA GLU A 165 8.33 -3.96 -4.70
C GLU A 165 7.46 -5.21 -4.89
N LYS A 166 6.14 -5.03 -5.00
CA LYS A 166 5.17 -6.10 -5.27
C LYS A 166 5.46 -6.83 -6.59
N ASP A 167 5.73 -6.08 -7.66
CA ASP A 167 5.99 -6.65 -8.98
C ASP A 167 7.42 -7.21 -9.07
N LEU A 168 8.38 -6.60 -8.37
CA LEU A 168 9.76 -7.08 -8.32
C LEU A 168 9.87 -8.49 -7.75
N VAL A 169 9.09 -8.85 -6.72
CA VAL A 169 9.06 -10.22 -6.16
C VAL A 169 8.77 -11.26 -7.25
N LYS A 170 7.92 -10.92 -8.22
CA LYS A 170 7.55 -11.80 -9.34
C LYS A 170 8.53 -11.69 -10.51
N LEU A 171 9.07 -10.51 -10.77
CA LEU A 171 9.94 -10.26 -11.92
C LEU A 171 11.39 -10.67 -11.69
N ALA A 172 11.83 -10.73 -10.43
CA ALA A 172 13.20 -11.07 -10.05
C ALA A 172 13.63 -12.48 -10.45
N GLU A 173 12.69 -13.40 -10.68
CA GLU A 173 13.00 -14.77 -11.12
C GLU A 173 13.47 -14.85 -12.59
N PHE A 174 13.25 -13.79 -13.39
CA PHE A 174 13.57 -13.79 -14.81
C PHE A 174 14.98 -13.24 -15.07
N PRO A 175 15.94 -14.05 -15.55
CA PRO A 175 17.32 -13.61 -15.79
C PRO A 175 17.45 -12.48 -16.83
N ALA A 176 16.47 -12.36 -17.73
CA ALA A 176 16.42 -11.30 -18.75
C ALA A 176 16.26 -9.89 -18.14
N LEU A 177 15.91 -9.79 -16.86
CA LEU A 177 15.64 -8.54 -16.15
C LEU A 177 16.71 -8.20 -15.11
N SER A 178 17.98 -8.48 -15.39
CA SER A 178 19.09 -8.27 -14.46
C SER A 178 19.29 -6.81 -13.98
N SER A 179 18.81 -5.82 -14.75
CA SER A 179 18.87 -4.40 -14.39
C SER A 179 17.65 -3.90 -13.61
N ILE A 180 16.66 -4.75 -13.33
CA ILE A 180 15.43 -4.31 -12.68
C ILE A 180 15.66 -3.80 -11.26
N ARG A 181 14.97 -2.74 -10.89
CA ARG A 181 14.89 -2.18 -9.54
C ARG A 181 13.44 -1.96 -9.14
N ALA A 182 13.12 -2.12 -7.88
CA ALA A 182 11.87 -1.59 -7.33
C ALA A 182 12.12 -0.23 -6.70
N LEU A 183 11.17 0.69 -6.84
CA LEU A 183 11.10 1.87 -6.00
C LEU A 183 10.54 1.46 -4.63
N ARG A 184 11.33 1.68 -3.58
CA ARG A 184 10.85 1.54 -2.20
C ARG A 184 10.19 2.83 -1.76
N VAL A 185 9.01 2.70 -1.18
CA VAL A 185 8.26 3.81 -0.59
C VAL A 185 7.97 3.51 0.88
N GLN A 186 7.90 4.56 1.68
CA GLN A 186 7.48 4.50 3.08
C GLN A 186 6.22 5.32 3.25
N LEU A 187 5.24 4.78 3.98
CA LEU A 187 4.09 5.55 4.42
C LEU A 187 4.49 6.42 5.61
N GLU A 188 4.34 7.73 5.46
CA GLU A 188 4.41 8.70 6.56
C GLU A 188 2.99 9.20 6.85
N VAL A 189 2.56 9.15 8.12
CA VAL A 189 1.23 9.58 8.56
C VAL A 189 1.37 10.86 9.37
N GLU A 190 0.59 11.87 9.01
CA GLU A 190 0.43 13.11 9.79
C GLU A 190 -0.17 12.77 11.15
N ASP A 191 0.52 13.16 12.23
CA ASP A 191 0.13 12.85 13.61
C ASP A 191 -0.05 11.34 13.87
N GLY A 192 0.87 10.54 13.31
CA GLY A 192 0.84 9.08 13.39
C GLY A 192 0.90 8.52 14.81
N GLU A 193 1.51 9.23 15.76
CA GLU A 193 1.49 8.87 17.19
C GLU A 193 0.06 8.91 17.75
N THR A 194 -0.69 9.98 17.47
CA THR A 194 -2.10 10.08 17.88
C THR A 194 -2.97 9.01 17.24
N LEU A 195 -2.69 8.65 15.97
CA LEU A 195 -3.37 7.53 15.32
C LEU A 195 -3.09 6.21 16.04
N LEU A 196 -1.83 5.91 16.34
CA LEU A 196 -1.45 4.69 17.05
C LEU A 196 -2.07 4.62 18.44
N ASP A 197 -2.02 5.71 19.21
CA ASP A 197 -2.67 5.80 20.51
C ASP A 197 -4.17 5.53 20.39
N LEU A 198 -4.83 6.08 19.37
CA LEU A 198 -6.27 5.89 19.17
C LEU A 198 -6.63 4.43 18.83
N LEU A 199 -5.77 3.74 18.07
CA LEU A 199 -5.96 2.34 17.68
C LEU A 199 -5.62 1.34 18.79
N LEU A 200 -4.68 1.69 19.67
CA LEU A 200 -4.23 0.83 20.77
C LEU A 200 -4.97 1.11 22.10
N ARG A 201 -5.83 2.13 22.14
CA ARG A 201 -6.67 2.42 23.31
C ARG A 201 -7.62 1.28 23.62
N ASP A 202 -7.56 0.81 24.85
CA ASP A 202 -8.47 -0.18 25.39
C ASP A 202 -9.72 0.50 25.95
N ASP A 203 -10.83 0.47 25.21
CA ASP A 203 -12.09 1.13 25.61
C ASP A 203 -12.71 0.48 26.87
N ALA A 204 -12.28 -0.74 27.25
CA ALA A 204 -12.72 -1.44 28.45
C ALA A 204 -12.32 -0.74 29.76
N GLN A 205 -11.23 0.05 29.78
CA GLN A 205 -10.81 0.75 31.00
C GLN A 205 -11.59 2.05 31.28
N VAL A 206 -12.19 2.68 30.26
CA VAL A 206 -12.91 3.96 30.41
C VAL A 206 -14.28 3.76 31.07
N ALA A 207 -14.97 2.66 30.76
CA ALA A 207 -16.24 2.32 31.41
C ALA A 207 -16.09 2.12 32.93
N SER A 208 -14.93 1.59 33.39
CA SER A 208 -14.65 1.37 34.81
C SER A 208 -14.37 2.65 35.63
N ARG A 209 -14.10 3.78 34.95
CA ARG A 209 -13.88 5.09 35.61
C ARG A 209 -15.11 6.00 35.58
N GLY A 210 -16.16 5.62 34.84
CA GLY A 210 -17.40 6.41 34.68
C GLY A 210 -18.50 6.12 35.70
N GLU A 211 -18.37 5.08 36.54
CA GLU A 211 -19.37 4.71 37.57
C GLU A 211 -19.00 5.19 38.99
N SER A 212 -18.04 6.10 39.11
CA SER A 212 -17.67 6.73 40.39
C SER A 212 -17.58 8.24 40.23
N GLY A 213 -18.72 8.89 40.03
CA GLY A 213 -18.89 10.34 39.99
C GLY A 213 -20.33 10.73 40.29
#